data_AF-A0A2V9ASN7-F1
#
_entry.id   AF-A0A2V9ASN7-F1
#
_cell.length_a   1.000
_cell.length_b   1.000
_cell.length_c   1.000
_cell.angle_alpha   90.00
_cell.angle_beta   90.00
_cell.angle_gamma   90.00
#
_symmetry.space_group_name_H-M   'P 1'
#
loop_
_entity.id
_entity.type
_entity.pdbx_description
1 polymer ?
#
loop_
_entity_poly.entity_id
_entity_poly.type
_entity_poly.pdbx_seq_one_letter_code
_entity_poly.pdbx_strand_id
1 'polypeptide(L)'
;MSDERAIFNGQQEDPRDFEARLLRCRGLLHFVACRVLRSCEGADEAVERCFLTACGDPQEFEYEGAFRSWLVRILIDEPLRILVERKRDLTTLREQALSE
;
A
#
# COMPACT_ATOMS: atom_id res chain seq x y z
N MET A 1 28.21 -20.67 -8.57
CA MET A 1 27.51 -20.20 -9.79
C MET A 1 27.43 -18.71 -9.67
N SER A 2 28.16 -18.05 -10.55
CA SER A 2 28.69 -16.71 -10.41
C SER A 2 27.64 -15.61 -10.57
N ASP A 3 27.90 -14.52 -9.86
CA ASP A 3 27.41 -13.15 -10.04
C ASP A 3 26.67 -12.86 -11.34
N GLU A 4 25.37 -12.58 -11.19
CA GLU A 4 24.61 -11.77 -12.13
C GLU A 4 24.05 -10.56 -11.36
N ARG A 5 24.95 -9.81 -10.72
CA ARG A 5 24.68 -8.43 -10.28
C ARG A 5 24.61 -7.59 -11.54
N ALA A 6 23.44 -7.62 -12.18
CA ALA A 6 23.10 -6.70 -13.24
C ALA A 6 23.32 -5.27 -12.71
N ILE A 7 24.25 -4.60 -13.37
CA ILE A 7 24.62 -3.21 -13.15
C ILE A 7 23.37 -2.38 -13.40
N PHE A 8 22.76 -1.90 -12.31
CA PHE A 8 21.65 -0.96 -12.35
C PHE A 8 22.19 0.36 -12.87
N ASN A 9 21.98 0.61 -14.15
CA ASN A 9 22.28 1.91 -14.75
C ASN A 9 21.26 2.91 -14.18
N GLY A 10 21.71 3.67 -13.18
CA GLY A 10 20.90 4.65 -12.45
C GLY A 10 20.33 5.74 -13.34
N GLN A 11 19.05 5.58 -13.69
CA GLN A 11 18.15 6.67 -14.02
C GLN A 11 17.02 6.57 -13.02
N GLN A 12 17.25 7.15 -11.83
CA GLN A 12 16.19 7.32 -10.84
C GLN A 12 14.99 7.96 -11.55
N GLU A 13 13.86 7.25 -11.56
CA GLU A 13 12.62 7.71 -12.19
C GLU A 13 12.32 9.15 -11.73
N ASP A 14 11.93 10.04 -12.66
CA ASP A 14 11.54 11.41 -12.29
C ASP A 14 10.42 11.29 -11.24
N PRO A 15 10.55 11.91 -10.06
CA PRO A 15 9.54 11.83 -9.01
C PRO A 15 8.12 12.17 -9.50
N ARG A 16 8.00 13.03 -10.50
CA ARG A 16 6.72 13.41 -11.13
C ARG A 16 6.11 12.28 -11.96
N ASP A 17 6.96 11.49 -12.63
CA ASP A 17 6.51 10.33 -13.41
C ASP A 17 6.03 9.22 -12.47
N PHE A 18 6.76 8.97 -11.37
CA PHE A 18 6.36 8.06 -10.31
C PHE A 18 5.01 8.47 -9.69
N GLU A 19 4.87 9.76 -9.31
CA GLU A 19 3.62 10.29 -8.76
C GLU A 19 2.45 10.16 -9.76
N ALA A 20 2.68 10.48 -11.04
CA ALA A 20 1.66 10.31 -12.06
C ALA A 20 1.22 8.84 -12.22
N ARG A 21 2.16 7.89 -12.12
CA ARG A 21 1.86 6.44 -12.14
C ARG A 21 1.03 6.01 -10.92
N LEU A 22 1.36 6.51 -9.73
CA LEU A 22 0.57 6.28 -8.51
C LEU A 22 -0.86 6.76 -8.69
N LEU A 23 -1.04 8.01 -9.13
CA LEU A 23 -2.36 8.61 -9.32
C LEU A 23 -3.21 7.84 -10.34
N ARG A 24 -2.60 7.34 -11.43
CA ARG A 24 -3.30 6.47 -12.39
C ARG A 24 -3.77 5.16 -11.77
N CYS A 25 -3.09 4.67 -10.73
CA CYS A 25 -3.46 3.43 -10.04
C CYS A 25 -4.54 3.64 -8.95
N ARG A 26 -4.87 4.89 -8.57
CA ARG A 26 -5.82 5.18 -7.48
C ARG A 26 -7.14 4.43 -7.59
N GLY A 27 -7.75 4.39 -8.78
CA GLY A 27 -9.02 3.69 -9.01
C GLY A 27 -8.92 2.17 -8.86
N LEU A 28 -7.83 1.58 -9.37
CA LEU A 28 -7.54 0.15 -9.21
C LEU A 28 -7.34 -0.19 -7.73
N LEU A 29 -6.55 0.61 -7.02
CA LEU A 29 -6.25 0.38 -5.62
C LEU A 29 -7.50 0.55 -4.76
N HIS A 30 -8.31 1.57 -4.99
CA HIS A 30 -9.58 1.74 -4.28
C HIS A 30 -10.49 0.51 -4.48
N PHE A 31 -10.62 0.01 -5.71
CA PHE A 31 -11.39 -1.20 -6.00
C PHE A 31 -10.87 -2.42 -5.22
N VAL A 32 -9.55 -2.64 -5.21
CA VAL A 32 -8.93 -3.74 -4.46
C VAL A 32 -9.13 -3.57 -2.96
N ALA A 33 -8.95 -2.36 -2.43
CA ALA A 33 -9.14 -2.05 -1.02
C ALA A 33 -10.57 -2.38 -0.55
N CYS A 34 -11.59 -2.00 -1.33
CA CYS A 34 -12.98 -2.34 -1.02
C CYS A 34 -13.21 -3.85 -0.93
N ARG A 35 -12.53 -4.64 -1.78
CA ARG A 35 -12.66 -6.10 -1.80
C ARG A 35 -11.95 -6.75 -0.62
N VAL A 36 -10.76 -6.27 -0.28
CA VAL A 36 -9.97 -6.74 0.86
C VAL A 36 -10.67 -6.42 2.18
N LEU A 37 -11.16 -5.19 2.33
CA LEU A 37 -11.86 -4.72 3.52
C LEU A 37 -13.31 -5.22 3.62
N ARG A 38 -13.86 -5.79 2.54
CA ARG A 38 -15.29 -6.15 2.40
C ARG A 38 -16.24 -4.98 2.63
N SER A 39 -15.73 -3.75 2.57
CA SER A 39 -16.46 -2.50 2.72
C SER A 39 -15.69 -1.40 2.00
N CYS A 40 -16.39 -0.39 1.48
CA CYS A 40 -15.74 0.83 0.98
C CYS A 40 -15.29 1.74 2.14
N GLU A 41 -15.79 1.50 3.35
CA GLU A 41 -15.41 2.26 4.54
C GLU A 41 -13.94 2.00 4.88
N GLY A 42 -13.10 3.04 4.76
CA GLY A 42 -11.64 2.94 4.94
C GLY A 42 -10.86 2.57 3.67
N ALA A 43 -11.52 2.41 2.52
CA ALA A 43 -10.81 2.15 1.26
C ALA A 43 -9.92 3.33 0.84
N ASP A 44 -10.42 4.56 0.97
CA ASP A 44 -9.61 5.76 0.71
C ASP A 44 -8.41 5.87 1.66
N GLU A 45 -8.61 5.59 2.95
CA GLU A 45 -7.52 5.57 3.96
C GLU A 45 -6.46 4.52 3.62
N ALA A 46 -6.88 3.32 3.20
CA ALA A 46 -5.96 2.27 2.77
C ALA A 46 -5.15 2.66 1.53
N VAL A 47 -5.78 3.34 0.57
CA VAL A 47 -5.09 3.85 -0.63
C VAL A 47 -4.08 4.94 -0.27
N GLU A 48 -4.44 5.85 0.63
CA GLU A 48 -3.54 6.91 1.10
C GLU A 48 -2.33 6.35 1.84
N ARG A 49 -2.52 5.40 2.77
CA ARG A 49 -1.41 4.71 3.44
C ARG A 49 -0.55 3.94 2.45
N CYS A 50 -1.15 3.26 1.46
CA CYS A 50 -0.41 2.59 0.39
C CYS A 50 0.48 3.57 -0.39
N PHE A 51 -0.01 4.76 -0.71
CA PHE A 51 0.78 5.79 -1.39
C PHE A 51 1.90 6.32 -0.51
N LEU A 52 1.66 6.57 0.77
CA LEU A 52 2.70 7.00 1.71
C LEU A 52 3.81 5.95 1.83
N THR A 53 3.45 4.67 1.93
CA THR A 53 4.41 3.56 1.95
C THR A 53 5.20 3.48 0.64
N ALA A 54 4.53 3.60 -0.51
CA ALA A 54 5.17 3.58 -1.82
C ALA A 54 6.14 4.77 -2.04
N CYS A 55 5.77 5.97 -1.59
CA CYS A 55 6.62 7.16 -1.68
C CYS A 55 7.82 7.11 -0.70
N GLY A 56 7.69 6.38 0.41
CA GLY A 56 8.77 6.22 1.40
C GLY A 56 9.87 5.26 0.94
N ASP A 57 9.55 4.33 0.04
CA ASP A 57 10.50 3.38 -0.55
C ASP A 57 10.21 3.19 -2.06
N PRO A 58 10.53 4.20 -2.90
CA PRO A 58 10.26 4.13 -4.33
C PRO A 58 11.16 3.07 -4.98
N GLN A 59 10.51 2.17 -5.71
CA GLN A 59 11.15 1.07 -6.43
C GLN A 59 11.12 1.34 -7.94
N GLU A 60 12.15 0.92 -8.66
CA GLU A 60 12.18 0.99 -10.12
C GLU A 60 11.54 -0.27 -10.74
N PHE A 61 10.82 -0.07 -11.85
CA PHE A 61 10.10 -1.15 -12.52
C PHE A 61 10.30 -1.11 -14.03
N GLU A 62 10.63 -2.26 -14.61
CA GLU A 62 10.84 -2.42 -16.05
C GLU A 62 9.55 -2.17 -16.87
N TYR A 63 8.38 -2.47 -16.29
CA TYR A 63 7.09 -2.30 -16.97
C TYR A 63 5.95 -1.99 -16.00
N GLU A 64 4.88 -1.39 -16.53
CA GLU A 64 3.75 -0.88 -15.74
C GLU A 64 2.99 -1.97 -14.98
N GLY A 65 2.98 -3.20 -15.50
CA GLY A 65 2.41 -4.36 -14.81
C GLY A 65 3.12 -4.66 -13.49
N ALA A 66 4.45 -4.63 -13.46
CA ALA A 66 5.24 -4.91 -12.26
C ALA A 66 5.00 -3.85 -11.18
N PHE A 67 4.96 -2.58 -11.57
CA PHE A 67 4.61 -1.46 -10.67
C PHE A 67 3.22 -1.62 -10.05
N ARG A 68 2.21 -1.95 -10.87
CA ARG A 68 0.85 -2.18 -10.36
C ARG A 68 0.78 -3.37 -9.40
N SER A 69 1.44 -4.48 -9.73
CA SER A 69 1.49 -5.65 -8.86
C SER A 69 2.18 -5.36 -7.53
N TRP A 70 3.24 -4.55 -7.54
CA TRP A 70 3.91 -4.07 -6.34
C TRP A 70 2.98 -3.19 -5.48
N LEU A 71 2.29 -2.22 -6.07
CA LEU A 71 1.31 -1.40 -5.33
C LEU A 71 0.17 -2.21 -4.73
N VAL A 72 -0.36 -3.19 -5.48
CA VAL A 72 -1.38 -4.09 -4.95
C VAL A 72 -0.86 -4.90 -3.77
N ARG A 73 0.42 -5.29 -3.77
CA ARG A 73 1.03 -5.99 -2.63
C ARG A 73 1.13 -5.09 -1.40
N ILE A 74 1.64 -3.87 -1.55
CA ILE A 74 1.64 -2.86 -0.47
C ILE A 74 0.21 -2.66 0.06
N LEU A 75 -0.75 -2.49 -0.84
CA LEU A 75 -2.15 -2.30 -0.49
C LEU A 75 -2.78 -3.54 0.17
N ILE A 76 -2.27 -4.75 0.00
CA ILE A 76 -2.81 -5.91 0.73
C ILE A 76 -2.26 -5.94 2.15
N ASP A 77 -1.03 -5.48 2.35
CA ASP A 77 -0.35 -5.49 3.64
C ASP A 77 -0.86 -4.37 4.59
N GLU A 78 -1.23 -3.20 4.06
CA GLU A 78 -1.68 -2.03 4.85
C GLU A 78 -3.08 -2.16 5.50
N PRO A 79 -4.16 -2.61 4.82
CA PRO A 79 -5.47 -2.83 5.41
C PRO A 79 -5.45 -3.84 6.54
N LEU A 80 -4.55 -4.83 6.50
CA LEU A 80 -4.36 -5.76 7.60
C LEU A 80 -3.84 -5.04 8.85
N ARG A 81 -2.96 -4.04 8.70
CA ARG A 81 -2.52 -3.20 9.83
C ARG A 81 -3.67 -2.37 10.39
N ILE A 82 -4.46 -1.73 9.54
CA ILE A 82 -5.65 -0.96 9.95
C ILE A 82 -6.65 -1.86 10.70
N LEU A 83 -6.93 -3.05 10.17
CA LEU A 83 -7.86 -3.99 10.80
C LEU A 83 -7.34 -4.51 12.14
N VAL A 84 -6.03 -4.77 12.26
CA VAL A 84 -5.40 -5.17 13.52
C VAL A 84 -5.43 -4.03 14.54
N GLU A 85 -5.15 -2.79 14.14
CA GLU A 85 -5.22 -1.59 14.98
C GLU A 85 -6.65 -1.35 15.50
N ARG A 86 -7.64 -1.27 14.60
CA ARG A 86 -9.05 -1.07 15.00
C ARG A 86 -9.56 -2.17 15.93
N LYS A 87 -9.13 -3.43 15.71
CA LYS A 87 -9.49 -4.54 16.60
C LYS A 87 -8.87 -4.38 17.99
N ARG A 88 -7.61 -3.90 18.10
CA ARG A 88 -6.96 -3.60 19.38
C ARG A 88 -7.66 -2.46 20.11
N ASP A 89 -8.03 -1.40 19.40
CA ASP A 89 -8.70 -0.24 20.01
C ASP A 89 -10.08 -0.62 20.56
N LEU A 90 -10.85 -1.44 19.82
CA LEU A 90 -12.13 -1.98 20.27
C LEU A 90 -11.99 -2.90 21.49
N THR A 91 -10.93 -3.72 21.55
CA THR A 91 -10.67 -4.55 22.74
C THR A 91 -10.33 -3.70 23.97
N THR A 92 -9.50 -2.67 23.80
CA THR A 92 -9.12 -1.75 24.89
C THR A 92 -10.33 -0.99 25.43
N LEU A 93 -11.17 -0.44 24.55
CA LEU A 93 -12.39 0.28 24.94
C LEU A 93 -13.39 -0.63 25.67
N ARG A 94 -13.51 -1.89 25.23
CA ARG A 94 -14.37 -2.88 25.89
C ARG A 94 -13.87 -3.25 27.28
N GLU A 95 -12.57 -3.42 27.46
CA GLU A 95 -11.96 -3.74 28.76
C GLU A 95 -12.11 -2.60 29.77
N GLN A 96 -11.99 -1.35 29.30
CA GLN A 96 -12.23 -0.15 30.11
C GLN A 96 -13.71 -0.05 30.53
N ALA A 97 -14.65 -0.24 29.60
CA ALA A 97 -16.09 -0.19 29.89
C ALA A 97 -16.62 -1.35 30.76
N LEU A 98 -15.85 -2.44 30.91
CA LEU A 98 -16.15 -3.57 31.82
C LEU A 98 -15.49 -3.41 33.21
N SER A 99 -14.62 -2.41 33.36
CA SER A 99 -13.90 -2.12 34.61
C SER A 99 -14.49 -0.92 35.37
N GLU A 100 -15.53 -0.28 34.81
CA GLU A 100 -16.38 0.76 35.43
C GLU A 100 -17.73 0.19 35.87
#